data_AF-A0A2P2CE08-F1
#
_entry.id   AF-A0A2P2CE08-F1
#
_cell.length_a   1.000
_cell.length_b   1.000
_cell.length_c   1.000
_cell.angle_alpha   90.00
_cell.angle_beta   90.00
_cell.angle_gamma   90.00
#
_symmetry.space_group_name_H-M   'P 1'
#
loop_
_entity.id
_entity.type
_entity.pdbx_description
1 polymer ?
#
loop_
_entity_poly.entity_id
_entity_poly.type
_entity_poly.pdbx_seq_one_letter_code
_entity_poly.pdbx_strand_id
1 'polypeptide(L)'
;MGSTSLPRGVAVDHALRSDALLAVATVATAVVGFAALVLLPYAVAGFIPPAGADVLWRVGGPLAVVLAPLTAGLAAASSLLALWRGDDLDSTTRRLHLTVLVTVAVFAALLASSFGQAAFGWWQD
;
A
#
# COMPACT_ATOMS: atom_id res chain seq x y z
N MET A 1 -33.32 33.96 14.93
CA MET A 1 -32.13 34.00 14.05
C MET A 1 -31.37 32.70 14.22
N GLY A 2 -31.65 31.71 13.38
CA GLY A 2 -30.97 30.40 13.42
C GLY A 2 -29.73 30.43 12.55
N SER A 3 -28.55 30.22 13.13
CA SER A 3 -27.31 30.06 12.37
C SER A 3 -27.27 28.66 11.75
N THR A 4 -27.52 28.60 10.44
CA THR A 4 -27.35 27.40 9.62
C THR A 4 -25.87 27.14 9.35
N SER A 5 -25.12 26.72 10.37
CA SER A 5 -23.66 26.49 10.27
C SER A 5 -23.26 25.01 10.28
N LEU A 6 -24.05 24.10 9.69
CA LEU A 6 -23.76 22.66 9.74
C LEU A 6 -23.97 21.89 8.41
N PRO A 7 -23.16 22.15 7.37
CA PRO A 7 -22.83 21.07 6.42
C PRO A 7 -21.33 20.87 6.16
N ARG A 8 -20.46 21.83 6.53
CA ARG A 8 -19.05 21.79 6.15
C ARG A 8 -18.24 20.73 6.91
N GLY A 9 -18.49 20.53 8.20
CA GLY A 9 -17.75 19.53 9.00
C GLY A 9 -17.95 18.09 8.51
N VAL A 10 -19.21 17.69 8.30
CA VAL A 10 -19.56 16.33 7.86
C VAL A 10 -18.96 15.98 6.50
N ALA A 11 -18.91 16.94 5.57
CA ALA A 11 -18.32 16.73 4.24
C ALA A 11 -16.79 16.56 4.30
N VAL A 12 -16.11 17.32 5.17
CA VAL A 12 -14.66 17.21 5.38
C VAL A 12 -14.31 15.87 6.03
N ASP A 13 -15.08 15.43 7.03
CA ASP A 13 -14.87 14.14 7.69
C ASP A 13 -15.05 12.95 6.74
N HIS A 14 -16.02 13.01 5.83
CA HIS A 14 -16.21 12.00 4.80
C HIS A 14 -15.06 11.97 3.79
N ALA A 15 -14.57 13.13 3.36
CA ALA A 15 -13.42 13.21 2.45
C ALA A 15 -12.16 12.59 3.09
N LEU A 16 -11.84 12.97 4.33
CA LEU A 16 -10.69 12.43 5.06
C LEU A 16 -10.78 10.91 5.27
N ARG A 17 -11.99 10.40 5.57
CA ARG A 17 -12.22 8.96 5.69
C ARG A 17 -12.07 8.25 4.35
N SER A 18 -12.57 8.82 3.26
CA SER A 18 -12.39 8.29 1.92
C SER A 18 -10.91 8.21 1.53
N ASP A 19 -10.14 9.25 1.84
CA ASP A 19 -8.69 9.29 1.58
C ASP A 19 -7.95 8.22 2.39
N ALA A 20 -8.31 8.03 3.67
CA ALA A 20 -7.73 6.98 4.50
C ALA A 20 -8.05 5.58 3.96
N LEU A 21 -9.29 5.33 3.52
CA LEU A 21 -9.68 4.06 2.90
C LEU A 21 -8.96 3.82 1.57
N LEU A 22 -8.79 4.87 0.75
CA LEU A 22 -8.04 4.80 -0.49
C LEU A 22 -6.57 4.47 -0.22
N ALA A 23 -5.95 5.08 0.79
CA ALA A 23 -4.58 4.79 1.19
C ALA A 23 -4.44 3.32 1.63
N VAL A 24 -5.37 2.81 2.45
CA VAL A 24 -5.40 1.39 2.86
C VAL A 24 -5.53 0.47 1.65
N ALA A 25 -6.49 0.74 0.75
CA ALA A 25 -6.69 -0.07 -0.45
C ALA A 25 -5.46 -0.06 -1.37
N THR A 26 -4.81 1.09 -1.51
CA THR A 26 -3.60 1.27 -2.32
C THR A 26 -2.44 0.45 -1.76
N VAL A 27 -2.16 0.55 -0.45
CA VAL A 27 -1.10 -0.22 0.19
C VAL A 27 -1.41 -1.71 0.17
N ALA A 28 -2.64 -2.11 0.46
CA ALA A 28 -3.03 -3.52 0.40
C ALA A 28 -2.83 -4.10 -1.01
N THR A 29 -3.25 -3.37 -2.06
CA THR A 29 -3.07 -3.80 -3.45
C THR A 29 -1.60 -3.90 -3.83
N ALA A 30 -0.77 -2.94 -3.41
CA ALA A 30 0.66 -2.95 -3.64
C ALA A 30 1.34 -4.16 -3.00
N VAL A 31 1.05 -4.42 -1.71
CA VAL A 31 1.63 -5.54 -0.95
C VAL A 31 1.16 -6.88 -1.53
N VAL A 32 -0.14 -7.03 -1.83
CA VAL A 32 -0.69 -8.27 -2.42
C VAL A 32 -0.14 -8.50 -3.81
N GLY A 33 -0.06 -7.46 -4.65
CA GLY A 33 0.51 -7.56 -6.00
C GLY A 33 1.97 -7.98 -5.97
N PHE A 34 2.78 -7.38 -5.10
CA PHE A 34 4.17 -7.78 -4.89
C PHE A 34 4.29 -9.21 -4.39
N ALA A 35 3.48 -9.60 -3.40
CA ALA A 35 3.49 -10.96 -2.87
C ALA A 35 3.13 -11.99 -3.96
N ALA A 36 2.10 -11.72 -4.77
CA ALA A 36 1.64 -12.64 -5.80
C ALA A 36 2.58 -12.75 -7.00
N LEU A 37 3.20 -11.64 -7.41
CA LEU A 37 4.01 -11.58 -8.64
C LEU A 37 5.52 -11.73 -8.41
N VAL A 38 5.99 -11.57 -7.17
CA VAL A 38 7.42 -11.62 -6.83
C VAL A 38 7.70 -12.69 -5.78
N LEU A 39 7.07 -12.59 -4.60
CA LEU A 39 7.40 -13.49 -3.49
C LEU A 39 6.89 -14.92 -3.69
N LEU A 40 5.68 -15.09 -4.19
CA LEU A 40 5.08 -16.41 -4.37
C LEU A 40 5.85 -17.25 -5.41
N PRO A 41 6.19 -16.73 -6.62
CA PRO A 41 7.02 -17.45 -7.57
C PRO A 41 8.40 -17.81 -7.01
N TYR A 42 9.01 -16.90 -6.24
CA TYR A 42 10.30 -17.13 -5.59
C TYR A 42 10.24 -18.23 -4.50
N ALA A 43 9.20 -18.22 -3.68
CA ALA A 43 9.07 -19.14 -2.54
C ALA A 43 8.64 -20.56 -2.94
N VAL A 44 8.02 -20.73 -4.11
CA VAL A 44 7.52 -22.03 -4.58
C VAL A 44 8.52 -22.65 -5.56
N ALA A 45 9.26 -23.65 -5.09
CA ALA A 45 10.18 -24.41 -5.94
C ALA A 45 9.44 -25.05 -7.13
N GLY A 46 9.88 -24.76 -8.35
CA GLY A 46 9.25 -25.25 -9.58
C GLY A 46 7.94 -24.55 -9.94
N PHE A 47 7.75 -23.29 -9.52
CA PHE A 47 6.60 -22.50 -9.95
C PHE A 47 6.50 -22.44 -11.48
N ILE A 48 5.39 -22.96 -12.02
CA ILE A 48 5.04 -22.86 -13.44
C ILE A 48 3.87 -21.88 -13.54
N PRO A 49 4.02 -20.75 -14.23
CA PRO A 49 2.91 -19.83 -14.42
C PRO A 49 1.76 -20.52 -15.18
N PRO A 50 0.50 -20.16 -14.90
CA PRO A 50 -0.64 -20.68 -15.65
C PRO A 50 -0.46 -20.44 -17.15
N ALA A 51 -0.90 -21.39 -17.98
CA ALA A 51 -0.80 -21.25 -19.44
C ALA A 51 -1.49 -19.96 -19.91
N GLY A 52 -0.78 -19.17 -20.72
CA GLY A 52 -1.27 -17.88 -21.23
C GLY A 52 -1.05 -16.70 -20.29
N ALA A 53 -0.45 -16.91 -19.12
CA ALA A 53 -0.14 -15.85 -18.16
C ALA A 53 1.32 -15.40 -18.21
N ASP A 54 2.14 -15.93 -19.14
CA ASP A 54 3.57 -15.62 -19.24
C ASP A 54 3.86 -14.12 -19.32
N VAL A 55 3.03 -13.38 -20.04
CA VAL A 55 3.16 -11.92 -20.17
C VAL A 55 2.92 -11.21 -18.83
N LEU A 56 1.96 -11.68 -18.02
CA LEU A 56 1.66 -11.10 -16.71
C LEU A 56 2.84 -11.25 -15.76
N TRP A 57 3.57 -12.37 -15.78
CA TRP A 57 4.74 -12.52 -14.93
C TRP A 57 5.93 -11.76 -15.52
N ARG A 58 6.20 -11.86 -16.83
CA ARG A 58 7.30 -11.16 -17.50
C ARG A 58 7.25 -9.65 -17.39
N VAL A 59 6.05 -9.07 -17.43
CA VAL A 59 5.86 -7.60 -17.37
C VAL A 59 5.38 -7.15 -15.99
N GLY A 60 4.49 -7.92 -15.36
CA GLY A 60 3.93 -7.58 -14.06
C GLY A 60 4.92 -7.75 -12.91
N GLY A 61 5.84 -8.70 -12.98
CA GLY A 61 6.90 -8.87 -11.96
C GLY A 61 7.81 -7.62 -11.84
N PRO A 62 8.46 -7.16 -12.93
CA PRO A 62 9.29 -5.95 -12.91
C PRO A 62 8.49 -4.70 -12.53
N LEU A 63 7.25 -4.59 -13.02
CA LEU A 63 6.37 -3.50 -12.64
C LEU A 63 6.04 -3.55 -11.15
N ALA A 64 5.75 -4.72 -10.57
CA ALA A 64 5.46 -4.86 -9.14
C ALA A 64 6.68 -4.51 -8.27
N VAL A 65 7.89 -4.92 -8.69
CA VAL A 65 9.18 -4.58 -8.06
C VAL A 65 9.35 -3.07 -7.90
N VAL A 66 8.96 -2.28 -8.90
CA VAL A 66 9.13 -0.82 -8.89
C VAL A 66 7.91 -0.10 -8.31
N LEU A 67 6.70 -0.47 -8.77
CA LEU A 67 5.47 0.23 -8.42
C LEU A 67 5.01 -0.06 -7.00
N ALA A 68 5.22 -1.27 -6.46
CA ALA A 68 4.75 -1.57 -5.10
C ALA A 68 5.47 -0.73 -4.03
N PRO A 69 6.81 -0.59 -4.01
CA PRO A 69 7.49 0.32 -3.09
C PRO A 69 7.09 1.78 -3.28
N LEU A 70 6.94 2.24 -4.52
CA LEU A 70 6.55 3.63 -4.82
C LEU A 70 5.13 3.94 -4.31
N THR A 71 4.17 3.08 -4.62
CA THR A 71 2.77 3.25 -4.18
C THR A 71 2.63 3.16 -2.67
N ALA A 72 3.33 2.22 -2.03
CA ALA A 72 3.39 2.12 -0.57
C ALA A 72 4.01 3.38 0.06
N GLY A 73 5.12 3.88 -0.51
CA GLY A 73 5.78 5.11 -0.05
C GLY A 73 4.90 6.35 -0.17
N LEU A 74 4.19 6.51 -1.29
CA LEU A 74 3.24 7.62 -1.50
C LEU A 74 2.06 7.56 -0.52
N ALA A 75 1.51 6.37 -0.27
CA ALA A 75 0.43 6.19 0.70
C ALA A 75 0.89 6.41 2.16
N ALA A 76 2.13 6.06 2.50
CA ALA A 76 2.72 6.40 3.78
C ALA A 76 2.94 7.91 3.92
N ALA A 77 3.47 8.56 2.88
CA ALA A 77 3.70 10.01 2.88
C ALA A 77 2.39 10.78 3.03
N SER A 78 1.33 10.40 2.30
CA SER A 78 0.01 11.04 2.45
C SER A 78 -0.59 10.81 3.83
N SER A 79 -0.47 9.60 4.38
CA SER A 79 -0.95 9.28 5.73
C SER A 79 -0.19 10.01 6.82
N LEU A 80 1.13 10.16 6.67
CA LEU A 80 1.96 10.94 7.60
C LEU A 80 1.60 12.42 7.57
N LEU A 81 1.43 12.99 6.37
CA LEU A 81 1.00 14.39 6.21
C LEU A 81 -0.40 14.63 6.81
N ALA A 82 -1.32 13.68 6.64
CA ALA A 82 -2.66 13.75 7.22
C ALA A 82 -2.61 13.74 8.76
N LEU A 83 -1.82 12.83 9.35
CA LEU A 83 -1.64 12.77 10.80
C LEU A 83 -0.89 13.98 11.37
N TRP A 84 0.06 14.55 10.62
CA TRP A 84 0.83 15.70 11.09
C TRP A 84 0.03 17.01 11.05
N ARG A 85 -0.89 17.16 10.08
CA ARG A 85 -1.73 18.37 9.94
C ARG A 85 -3.06 18.27 10.68
N GLY A 86 -3.55 17.07 10.98
CA GLY A 86 -4.89 16.84 11.48
C GLY A 86 -4.95 16.63 12.98
N ASP A 87 -5.00 17.72 13.76
CA ASP A 87 -5.25 17.63 15.21
C ASP A 87 -6.66 17.08 15.53
N ASP A 88 -7.65 17.36 14.67
CA ASP A 88 -9.07 16.98 14.84
C ASP A 88 -9.50 15.70 14.09
N LEU A 89 -8.57 14.81 13.72
CA LEU A 89 -8.96 13.53 13.11
C LEU A 89 -9.74 12.64 14.10
N ASP A 90 -10.92 12.16 13.69
CA ASP A 90 -11.63 11.11 14.42
C ASP A 90 -10.71 9.90 14.66
N SER A 91 -10.93 9.25 15.80
CA SER A 91 -10.24 8.06 16.26
C SER A 91 -10.15 6.96 15.20
N THR A 92 -11.20 6.76 14.39
CA THR A 92 -11.24 5.74 13.34
C THR A 92 -10.29 6.10 12.20
N THR A 93 -10.38 7.32 11.68
CA THR A 93 -9.54 7.82 10.58
C THR A 93 -8.06 7.83 10.97
N ARG A 94 -7.77 8.27 12.20
CA ARG A 94 -6.43 8.21 12.77
C ARG A 94 -5.87 6.78 12.81
N ARG A 95 -6.67 5.80 13.27
CA ARG A 95 -6.27 4.39 13.28
C ARG A 95 -6.02 3.83 11.87
N LEU A 96 -6.80 4.24 10.87
CA LEU A 96 -6.58 3.82 9.48
C LEU A 96 -5.22 4.32 8.96
N HIS A 97 -4.89 5.60 9.14
CA HIS A 97 -3.58 6.13 8.75
C HIS A 97 -2.42 5.48 9.51
N LEU A 98 -2.58 5.21 10.81
CA LEU A 98 -1.57 4.46 11.57
C LEU A 98 -1.41 3.02 11.03
N THR A 99 -2.50 2.38 10.65
CA THR A 99 -2.48 1.03 10.04
C THR A 99 -1.71 1.05 8.72
N VAL A 100 -1.93 2.07 7.88
CA VAL A 100 -1.15 2.29 6.65
C VAL A 100 0.34 2.41 6.97
N LEU A 101 0.72 3.27 7.92
CA LEU A 101 2.13 3.48 8.28
C LEU A 101 2.79 2.19 8.81
N VAL A 102 2.11 1.45 9.68
CA VAL A 102 2.60 0.15 10.19
C VAL A 102 2.76 -0.84 9.04
N THR A 103 1.79 -0.93 8.14
CA THR A 103 1.84 -1.85 6.99
C THR A 103 3.01 -1.52 6.07
N VAL A 104 3.22 -0.24 5.76
CA VAL A 104 4.35 0.20 4.91
C VAL A 104 5.69 -0.02 5.62
N ALA A 105 5.77 0.20 6.93
CA ALA A 105 6.99 -0.09 7.71
C ALA A 105 7.33 -1.59 7.70
N VAL A 106 6.34 -2.47 7.89
CA VAL A 106 6.52 -3.93 7.79
C VAL A 106 6.94 -4.33 6.37
N PHE A 107 6.31 -3.74 5.35
CA PHE A 107 6.68 -4.00 3.96
C PHE A 107 8.12 -3.55 3.68
N ALA A 108 8.52 -2.35 4.11
CA ALA A 108 9.89 -1.87 3.96
C ALA A 108 10.93 -2.76 4.69
N ALA A 109 10.60 -3.23 5.89
CA ALA A 109 11.44 -4.18 6.64
C ALA A 109 11.59 -5.51 5.89
N LEU A 110 10.51 -6.01 5.27
CA LEU A 110 10.55 -7.20 4.42
C LEU A 110 11.48 -6.98 3.22
N LEU A 111 11.35 -5.87 2.51
CA LEU A 111 12.22 -5.55 1.36
C LEU A 111 13.70 -5.44 1.78
N ALA A 112 13.98 -4.88 2.95
CA ALA A 112 15.34 -4.74 3.49
C ALA A 112 15.92 -6.05 4.06
N SER A 113 15.08 -7.05 4.32
CA SER A 113 15.53 -8.36 4.85
C SER A 113 16.32 -9.15 3.81
N SER A 114 17.12 -10.12 4.27
CA SER A 114 17.85 -11.04 3.38
C SER A 114 16.93 -11.79 2.42
N PHE A 115 15.75 -12.19 2.89
CA PHE A 115 14.74 -12.85 2.07
C PHE A 115 14.19 -11.92 0.98
N GLY A 116 13.87 -10.67 1.31
CA GLY A 116 13.40 -9.68 0.34
C GLY A 116 14.45 -9.37 -0.72
N GLN A 117 15.69 -9.16 -0.30
CA GLN A 117 16.82 -8.93 -1.22
C GLN A 117 17.06 -10.15 -2.15
N ALA A 118 16.95 -11.37 -1.62
CA ALA A 118 17.09 -12.58 -2.44
C ALA A 118 15.95 -12.73 -3.45
N ALA A 119 14.72 -12.39 -3.09
CA ALA A 119 13.59 -12.39 -4.02
C ALA A 119 13.74 -11.35 -5.13
N PHE A 120 14.31 -10.17 -4.84
CA PHE A 120 14.67 -9.19 -5.86
C PHE A 120 15.78 -9.69 -6.79
N GLY A 121 16.84 -10.26 -6.23
CA GLY A 121 17.95 -10.83 -7.00
C GLY A 121 17.47 -11.93 -7.95
N TRP A 122 16.65 -12.86 -7.47
CA TRP A 122 16.03 -13.90 -8.29
C TRP A 122 15.24 -13.37 -9.48
N TRP A 123 14.60 -12.21 -9.35
CA TRP A 123 13.86 -11.61 -10.46
C TRP A 123 14.82 -11.04 -11.52
N GLN A 124 15.99 -10.54 -11.11
CA GLN A 124 16.95 -9.92 -12.02
C GLN A 124 17.78 -10.93 -12.82
N ASP A 125 17.90 -12.17 -12.32
CA ASP A 125 18.63 -13.29 -12.93
C ASP A 125 17.80 -14.02 -14.02
#